data_AF-A0A966WBT8-F1
#
_entry.id   AF-A0A966WBT8-F1
#
_cell.length_a   1.000
_cell.length_b   1.000
_cell.length_c   1.000
_cell.angle_alpha   90.00
_cell.angle_beta   90.00
_cell.angle_gamma   90.00
#
_symmetry.space_group_name_H-M   'P 1'
#
loop_
_entity.id
_entity.type
_entity.pdbx_description
1 polymer ?
#
loop_
_entity_poly.entity_id
_entity_poly.type
_entity_poly.pdbx_seq_one_letter_code
_entity_poly.pdbx_strand_id
1 'polypeptide(L)'
;MVRAALARRRISALARRQNRTVTSVSLPQKVWDRHVVHRDDNGNELLYVDLHLVHEVTSPQAFDGLRINGRRVRRPDLTVATE
;
A
#
# COMPACT_ATOMS: atom_id res chain seq x y z
N MET A 1 46.09 -50.41 -21.91
CA MET A 1 45.86 -50.66 -20.47
C MET A 1 45.45 -49.34 -19.81
N VAL A 2 44.14 -49.08 -19.71
CA VAL A 2 43.30 -49.06 -18.48
C VAL A 2 43.57 -47.79 -17.63
N ARG A 3 42.80 -46.70 -17.77
CA ARG A 3 41.41 -46.37 -17.34
C ARG A 3 41.36 -45.60 -16.01
N ALA A 4 40.57 -44.52 -16.05
CA ALA A 4 40.10 -43.63 -15.00
C ALA A 4 39.77 -44.28 -13.65
N ALA A 5 40.07 -43.55 -12.56
CA ALA A 5 39.54 -43.81 -11.23
C ALA A 5 38.86 -42.54 -10.68
N LEU A 6 37.53 -42.51 -10.79
CA LEU A 6 36.67 -41.64 -10.01
C LEU A 6 36.84 -41.95 -8.51
N ALA A 7 37.08 -40.93 -7.70
CA ALA A 7 36.84 -40.98 -6.26
C ALA A 7 35.81 -39.92 -5.87
N ARG A 8 34.57 -40.40 -5.72
CA ARG A 8 33.40 -39.70 -5.20
C ARG A 8 33.71 -39.17 -3.79
N ARG A 9 33.46 -37.88 -3.50
CA ARG A 9 32.82 -37.39 -2.25
C ARG A 9 32.92 -35.87 -2.09
N ARG A 10 31.75 -35.23 -2.11
CA ARG A 10 31.23 -34.18 -1.19
C ARG A 10 30.07 -33.52 -1.94
N ILE A 11 28.92 -34.19 -1.97
CA ILE A 11 27.80 -33.86 -1.07
C ILE A 11 27.61 -32.34 -1.01
N SER A 12 26.66 -31.89 -1.83
CA SER A 12 25.78 -30.75 -1.59
C SER A 12 25.97 -30.05 -0.24
N ALA A 13 26.73 -28.96 -0.22
CA ALA A 13 26.54 -27.90 0.77
C ALA A 13 25.55 -26.91 0.13
N LEU A 14 24.23 -27.04 0.33
CA LEU A 14 23.53 -26.48 1.50
C LEU A 14 24.10 -25.07 1.78
N ALA A 15 23.54 -23.97 1.30
CA ALA A 15 22.13 -23.64 1.20
C ALA A 15 21.91 -22.91 -0.14
N ARG A 16 21.08 -23.43 -1.05
CA ARG A 16 19.67 -23.03 -1.10
C ARG A 16 19.45 -21.76 -0.29
N ARG A 17 19.90 -20.61 -0.83
CA ARG A 17 19.36 -19.30 -0.49
C ARG A 17 17.87 -19.47 -0.69
N GLN A 18 17.16 -19.72 0.42
CA GLN A 18 15.73 -20.04 0.39
C GLN A 18 15.11 -18.91 -0.41
N ASN A 19 14.58 -19.27 -1.58
CA ASN A 19 13.69 -18.41 -2.33
C ASN A 19 12.48 -18.24 -1.41
N ARG A 20 12.58 -17.28 -0.51
CA ARG A 20 11.52 -16.87 0.37
C ARG A 20 10.49 -16.33 -0.61
N THR A 21 9.52 -17.15 -0.98
CA THR A 21 8.28 -16.71 -1.60
C THR A 21 7.57 -15.88 -0.53
N VAL A 22 8.13 -14.70 -0.27
CA VAL A 22 7.37 -13.58 0.25
C VAL A 22 6.33 -13.39 -0.83
N THR A 23 5.07 -13.64 -0.53
CA THR A 23 3.97 -13.13 -1.33
C THR A 23 4.19 -11.63 -1.44
N SER A 24 4.80 -11.22 -2.55
CA SER A 24 5.23 -9.84 -2.75
C SER A 24 4.00 -9.03 -3.03
N VAL A 25 3.39 -8.48 -1.99
CA VAL A 25 2.35 -7.47 -2.13
C VAL A 25 2.96 -6.24 -2.81
N SER A 26 2.24 -5.73 -3.80
CA SER A 26 2.63 -4.53 -4.54
C SER A 26 2.70 -3.33 -3.58
N LEU A 27 3.49 -2.32 -3.94
CA LEU A 27 3.56 -1.09 -3.14
C LEU A 27 2.18 -0.42 -3.01
N PRO A 28 1.36 -0.29 -4.08
CA PRO A 28 0.00 0.25 -3.95
C PRO A 28 -0.85 -0.55 -2.96
N GLN A 29 -0.80 -1.89 -2.99
CA GLN A 29 -1.58 -2.72 -2.05
C GLN A 29 -1.15 -2.46 -0.60
N LYS A 30 0.15 -2.36 -0.35
CA LYS A 30 0.68 -2.05 0.99
C LYS A 30 0.21 -0.70 1.50
N VAL A 31 0.18 0.31 0.63
CA VAL A 31 -0.32 1.64 0.98
C VAL A 31 -1.82 1.55 1.25
N TRP A 32 -2.59 0.95 0.35
CA TRP A 32 -4.04 0.78 0.51
C TRP A 32 -4.40 0.10 1.84
N ASP A 33 -3.82 -1.09 2.11
CA ASP A 33 -4.10 -1.87 3.31
C ASP A 33 -3.81 -1.11 4.61
N ARG A 34 -2.80 -0.22 4.59
CA ARG A 34 -2.45 0.62 5.73
C ARG A 34 -3.47 1.72 6.02
N HIS A 35 -4.28 2.11 5.04
CA HIS A 35 -5.25 3.22 5.14
C HIS A 35 -6.69 2.75 5.33
N VAL A 36 -6.96 1.44 5.29
CA VAL A 36 -8.28 0.89 5.62
C VAL A 36 -8.53 1.04 7.11
N VAL A 37 -9.57 1.81 7.48
CA VAL A 37 -9.99 1.97 8.88
C VAL A 37 -11.15 1.05 9.27
N HIS A 38 -11.93 0.60 8.29
CA HIS A 38 -13.04 -0.33 8.50
C HIS A 38 -13.34 -1.10 7.22
N ARG A 39 -13.79 -2.35 7.38
CA ARG A 39 -14.31 -3.20 6.31
C ARG A 39 -15.70 -3.63 6.72
N ASP A 40 -16.69 -3.40 5.86
CA ASP A 40 -18.06 -3.86 6.12
C ASP A 40 -18.27 -5.29 5.58
N ASP A 41 -19.40 -5.91 5.94
CA ASP A 41 -19.74 -7.28 5.52
C ASP A 41 -20.03 -7.40 4.01
N ASN A 42 -20.24 -6.26 3.33
CA ASN A 42 -20.47 -6.21 1.88
C ASN A 42 -19.15 -6.13 1.09
N GLY A 43 -18.01 -6.07 1.78
CA GLY A 43 -16.70 -5.93 1.16
C GLY A 43 -16.32 -4.50 0.81
N ASN A 44 -17.07 -3.49 1.27
CA ASN A 44 -16.65 -2.10 1.15
C ASN A 44 -15.57 -1.77 2.18
N GLU A 45 -14.61 -0.96 1.77
CA GLU A 45 -13.51 -0.53 2.62
C GLU A 45 -13.61 0.97 2.87
N LEU A 46 -13.68 1.38 4.13
CA LEU A 46 -13.56 2.77 4.51
C LEU A 46 -12.07 3.12 4.59
N LEU A 47 -11.65 4.07 3.75
CA LEU A 47 -10.30 4.58 3.74
C LEU A 47 -10.18 5.88 4.53
N TYR A 48 -9.06 6.03 5.22
CA TYR A 48 -8.61 7.32 5.73
C TYR A 48 -7.74 8.03 4.69
N VAL A 49 -8.01 9.32 4.47
CA VAL A 49 -7.25 10.18 3.55
C VAL A 49 -6.45 11.18 4.37
N ASP A 50 -5.12 11.07 4.33
CA ASP A 50 -4.20 11.86 5.15
C ASP A 50 -3.91 13.26 4.61
N LEU A 51 -4.12 13.52 3.33
CA LEU A 51 -3.85 14.83 2.73
C LEU A 51 -4.91 15.16 1.67
N HIS A 52 -5.53 16.33 1.83
CA HIS A 52 -6.48 16.87 0.87
C HIS A 52 -5.81 18.02 0.13
N LEU A 53 -5.58 17.83 -1.16
CA LEU A 53 -5.08 18.89 -2.04
C LEU A 53 -6.28 19.56 -2.71
N VAL A 54 -6.41 20.86 -2.49
CA VAL A 54 -7.58 21.64 -2.93
C VAL A 54 -7.13 22.76 -3.86
N HIS A 55 -7.88 23.00 -4.94
CA HIS A 55 -7.60 24.05 -5.93
C HIS A 55 -8.83 24.94 -6.16
N GLU A 56 -8.62 26.18 -6.61
CA GLU A 56 -9.63 27.22 -6.70
C GLU A 56 -10.88 26.89 -7.55
N VAL A 57 -10.76 25.97 -8.52
CA VAL A 57 -11.84 25.69 -9.47
C VAL A 57 -12.87 24.70 -8.91
N THR A 58 -12.46 23.65 -8.19
CA THR A 58 -13.41 22.62 -7.70
C THR A 58 -13.69 22.74 -6.20
N SER A 59 -12.79 23.36 -5.44
CA SER A 59 -12.90 23.42 -3.99
C SER A 59 -14.08 24.24 -3.48
N PRO A 60 -14.50 25.36 -4.12
CA PRO A 60 -15.70 26.07 -3.71
C PRO A 60 -16.93 25.16 -3.63
N GLN A 61 -17.13 24.28 -4.62
CA GLN A 61 -18.24 23.33 -4.64
C GLN A 61 -18.17 22.31 -3.47
N ALA A 62 -16.97 21.81 -3.15
CA ALA A 62 -16.78 20.89 -2.04
C ALA A 62 -17.07 21.56 -0.68
N PHE A 63 -16.62 22.81 -0.48
CA PHE A 63 -16.88 23.57 0.75
C PHE A 63 -18.37 23.95 0.90
N ASP A 64 -19.05 24.25 -0.21
CA ASP A 64 -20.48 24.50 -0.22
C ASP A 64 -21.26 23.27 0.27
N GLY A 65 -20.87 22.08 -0.18
CA GLY A 65 -21.43 20.82 0.30
C GLY A 65 -21.26 20.63 1.82
N LEU A 66 -20.09 20.99 2.38
CA LEU A 66 -19.88 20.96 3.83
C LEU A 66 -20.83 21.92 4.56
N ARG A 67 -20.93 23.16 4.07
CA ARG A 67 -21.76 24.22 4.67
C ARG A 67 -23.24 23.87 4.66
N ILE A 68 -23.77 23.35 3.55
CA ILE A 68 -25.18 22.90 3.44
C ILE A 68 -25.48 21.82 4.48
N ASN A 69 -24.54 20.92 4.73
CA ASN A 69 -24.67 19.86 5.72
C ASN A 69 -24.30 20.30 7.16
N GLY A 70 -24.02 21.58 7.39
CA GLY A 70 -23.61 22.10 8.70
C GLY A 70 -22.27 21.55 9.21
N ARG A 71 -21.41 21.07 8.31
CA ARG A 71 -20.12 20.45 8.63
C ARG A 71 -18.98 21.43 8.46
N ARG A 72 -17.91 21.21 9.24
CA ARG A 72 -16.63 21.90 9.09
C ARG A 72 -15.60 20.95 8.47
N VAL A 73 -14.53 21.52 7.91
CA VAL A 73 -13.35 20.75 7.52
C VAL A 73 -12.82 20.03 8.76
N ARG A 74 -12.72 18.71 8.69
CA ARG A 74 -12.38 17.88 9.85
C ARG A 74 -10.92 18.02 10.28
N ARG A 75 -10.00 18.13 9.31
CA ARG A 75 -8.55 18.21 9.51
C ARG A 75 -7.96 19.35 8.67
N PRO A 76 -8.14 20.62 9.08
CA PRO A 76 -7.57 21.76 8.36
C PRO A 76 -6.05 21.71 8.24
N ASP A 77 -5.37 21.10 9.22
CA ASP A 77 -3.92 20.87 9.22
C ASP A 77 -3.43 19.91 8.14
N LEU A 78 -4.35 19.12 7.57
CA LEU A 78 -4.09 18.16 6.49
C LEU A 78 -4.84 18.53 5.20
N THR A 79 -5.29 19.78 5.08
CA THR A 79 -5.97 20.31 3.90
C THR A 79 -5.18 21.48 3.36
N VAL A 80 -4.53 21.28 2.22
CA VAL A 80 -3.58 22.23 1.64
C VAL A 80 -4.13 22.77 0.34
N ALA A 81 -4.24 24.10 0.27
CA ALA A 81 -4.57 24.80 -0.97
C ALA A 81 -3.34 24.91 -1.85
N THR A 82 -3.50 24.56 -3.12
CA THR A 82 -2.51 24.75 -4.17
C THR A 82 -3.03 25.77 -5.18
N GLU A 83 -2.11 26.53 -5.74
CA GLU A 83 -2.36 27.52 -6.80
C GLU A 83 -2.78 26.86 -8.11
#